data_AF-A0A8C6NXE0-F1
#
_entry.id   AF-A0A8C6NXE0-F1
#
_cell.length_a   1.000
_cell.length_b   1.000
_cell.length_c   1.000
_cell.angle_alpha   90.00
_cell.angle_beta   90.00
_cell.angle_gamma   90.00
#
_symmetry.space_group_name_H-M   'P 1'
#
loop_
_entity.id
_entity.type
_entity.pdbx_description
1 polymer ?
#
loop_
_entity_poly.entity_id
_entity_poly.type
_entity_poly.pdbx_seq_one_letter_code
_entity_poly.pdbx_strand_id
1 'polypeptide(L)' 'MSRVALQAEKMDHHPEWFNIYNKVQITLSTHDCGGLSQRDITMASFIDQASLM' A
#
# COMPACT_ATOMS: atom_id res chain seq x y z
N MET A 1 -0.39 -1.11 -10.11
CA MET A 1 -1.08 -1.94 -9.08
C MET A 1 -0.40 -3.30 -8.87
N SER A 2 -0.11 -4.09 -9.91
CA SER A 2 0.46 -5.45 -9.74
C SER A 2 1.75 -5.51 -8.91
N ARG A 3 2.65 -4.54 -9.08
CA ARG A 3 3.88 -4.44 -8.26
C ARG A 3 3.58 -4.23 -6.77
N VAL A 4 2.60 -3.39 -6.46
CA VAL A 4 2.15 -3.12 -5.08
C VAL A 4 1.48 -4.36 -4.48
N ALA A 5 0.68 -5.09 -5.27
CA ALA A 5 0.08 -6.35 -4.82
C ALA A 5 1.15 -7.40 -4.44
N LEU A 6 2.18 -7.58 -5.27
CA LEU A 6 3.27 -8.52 -4.96
C LEU A 6 4.05 -8.13 -3.70
N GLN A 7 4.26 -6.83 -3.49
CA GLN A 7 4.92 -6.34 -2.28
C GLN A 7 4.04 -6.48 -1.04
N ALA A 8 2.73 -6.25 -1.15
CA ALA A 8 1.76 -6.45 -0.09
C ALA A 8 1.75 -7.90 0.40
N GLU A 9 1.72 -8.88 -0.51
CA GLU A 9 1.84 -10.30 -0.18
C GLU A 9 3.16 -10.63 0.51
N LYS A 10 4.28 -10.10 0.00
CA LYS A 10 5.60 -10.33 0.60
C LYS A 10 5.70 -9.74 2.02
N MET A 11 5.04 -8.61 2.26
CA MET A 11 5.04 -7.92 3.56
C MET A 11 3.96 -8.43 4.49
N ASP A 12 3.04 -9.28 4.04
CA ASP A 12 1.79 -9.63 4.73
C ASP A 12 1.08 -8.37 5.28
N HIS A 13 1.02 -7.32 4.45
CA HIS A 13 0.48 -6.02 4.81
C HIS A 13 -0.22 -5.41 3.60
N HIS A 14 -1.54 -5.40 3.61
CA HIS A 14 -2.34 -5.08 2.43
C HIS A 14 -2.90 -3.66 2.49
N PRO A 15 -2.78 -2.87 1.39
CA PRO A 15 -3.46 -1.59 1.30
C PRO A 15 -4.97 -1.78 1.12
N GLU A 16 -5.75 -0.85 1.64
CA GLU A 16 -7.08 -0.60 1.14
C GLU A 16 -6.96 0.34 -0.06
N TRP A 17 -7.56 -0.01 -1.20
CA TRP A 17 -7.54 0.87 -2.36
C TRP A 17 -8.85 0.91 -3.13
N PHE A 18 -9.03 1.99 -3.87
CA PHE A 18 -10.15 2.20 -4.76
C PHE A 18 -9.64 2.68 -6.11
N ASN A 19 -10.00 1.98 -7.18
CA ASN A 19 -9.54 2.29 -8.53
C ASN A 19 -10.71 2.73 -9.43
N ILE A 20 -10.53 3.85 -10.12
CA ILE A 20 -11.38 4.29 -11.23
C ILE A 20 -10.48 4.54 -12.43
N TYR A 21 -10.51 3.63 -13.40
CA TYR A 21 -9.72 3.69 -14.63
C TYR A 21 -8.23 3.98 -14.33
N ASN A 22 -7.79 5.22 -14.56
CA ASN A 22 -6.41 5.66 -14.39
C ASN A 22 -6.08 6.24 -13.00
N LYS A 23 -7.04 6.27 -12.07
CA LYS A 23 -6.84 6.79 -10.70
C LYS A 23 -6.92 5.66 -9.69
N VAL A 24 -5.98 5.64 -8.76
CA VAL A 24 -5.98 4.72 -7.61
C VAL A 24 -5.84 5.57 -6.35
N GLN A 25 -6.84 5.49 -5.47
CA GLN A 25 -6.77 6.04 -4.12
C GLN A 25 -6.37 4.92 -3.17
N ILE A 26 -5.41 5.17 -2.28
CA ILE A 26 -4.86 4.17 -1.36
C ILE A 26 -4.95 4.70 0.07
N THR A 27 -5.42 3.86 0.98
CA THR A 27 -5.43 4.05 2.42
C THR A 27 -4.58 2.97 3.08
N LEU A 28 -3.72 3.35 4.02
CA LEU A 28 -2.86 2.43 4.77
C LEU A 28 -3.14 2.58 6.27
N SER A 29 -3.30 1.44 6.93
CA SER A 29 -3.34 1.34 8.38
C SER A 29 -2.96 -0.09 8.79
N THR A 30 -2.52 -0.25 10.03
CA THR A 30 -2.21 -1.53 10.63
C THR A 30 -3.31 -1.90 11.62
N HIS A 31 -4.09 -2.93 11.28
CA HIS A 31 -5.23 -3.38 12.09
C HIS A 31 -4.82 -3.76 13.51
N ASP A 32 -3.71 -4.49 13.67
CA ASP A 32 -3.27 -5.03 14.97
C ASP A 32 -2.98 -3.94 16.01
N CYS A 33 -2.57 -2.75 15.57
CA CYS A 33 -2.36 -1.61 16.47
C CYS A 33 -3.48 -0.55 16.41
N GLY A 34 -4.53 -0.79 15.61
CA GLY A 34 -5.66 0.12 15.45
C GLY A 34 -5.28 1.49 14.87
N GLY A 35 -4.19 1.56 14.09
CA GLY A 35 -3.64 2.84 13.64
C GLY A 35 -2.44 2.67 12.72
N LEU A 36 -1.55 3.67 12.72
CA LEU A 36 -0.35 3.63 11.89
C LEU A 36 0.76 2.79 12.56
N SER A 37 1.51 2.08 11.73
CA SER A 37 2.75 1.42 12.12
C SER A 37 3.86 1.67 11.10
N GLN A 38 5.06 1.15 11.41
CA GLN A 38 6.18 1.18 10.48
C GLN A 38 5.88 0.45 9.16
N ARG A 39 4.99 -0.55 9.17
CA ARG A 39 4.58 -1.30 7.97
C ARG A 39 3.89 -0.38 6.96
N ASP A 40 3.07 0.55 7.44
CA ASP A 40 2.37 1.55 6.61
C ASP A 40 3.38 2.49 5.95
N ILE A 41 4.36 2.98 6.70
CA ILE A 41 5.41 3.87 6.18
C ILE A 41 6.25 3.16 5.11
N THR A 42 6.63 1.91 5.35
CA THR A 42 7.39 1.11 4.39
C THR A 42 6.58 0.83 3.12
N MET A 43 5.29 0.52 3.26
CA MET A 43 4.40 0.30 2.13
C MET A 43 4.20 1.57 1.30
N ALA A 44 3.95 2.71 1.96
CA ALA A 44 3.82 4.02 1.30
C ALA A 44 5.07 4.35 0.48
N SER A 45 6.26 4.17 1.07
CA SER A 45 7.54 4.42 0.39
C SER A 45 7.72 3.57 -0.87
N PHE A 46 7.29 2.30 -0.82
CA PHE A 46 7.35 1.42 -1.99
C PHE A 46 6.34 1.84 -3.07
N ILE A 47 5.12 2.23 -2.68
CA ILE A 47 4.08 2.70 -3.60
C ILE A 47 4.57 3.96 -4.34
N ASP A 48 5.18 4.91 -3.64
CA ASP A 48 5.75 6.12 -4.24
C ASP A 48 6.80 5.76 -5.29
N GLN A 49 7.74 4.86 -4.98
CA GLN A 49 8.73 4.38 -5.93
C GLN A 49 8.10 3.65 -7.13
N ALA A 50 7.01 2.92 -6.91
CA ALA A 50 6.30 2.22 -7.97
C ALA A 50 5.45 3.15 -8.85
N SER A 51 5.12 4.35 -8.37
CA SER A 51 4.33 5.37 -9.07
C SER A 51 5.15 6.26 -10.01
N LEU A 52 6.47 6.34 -9.78
CA LEU A 52 7.41 7.18 -10.53
C LEU A 52 7.98 6.51 -11.80
N MET A 53 7.51 5.29 -12.14
CA MET A 53 7.88 4.54 -13.34
C MET A 53 6.68 4.39 -14.27
#